data_AF-A0A7S3HBY5-F1
#
_entry.id   AF-A0A7S3HBY5-F1
#
_cell.length_a   1.000
_cell.length_b   1.000
_cell.length_c   1.000
_cell.angle_alpha   90.00
_cell.angle_beta   90.00
_cell.angle_gamma   90.00
#
_symmetry.space_group_name_H-M   'P 1'
#
loop_
_entity.id
_entity.type
_entity.pdbx_description
1 polymer ?
#
loop_
_entity_poly.entity_id
_entity_poly.type
_entity_poly.pdbx_seq_one_letter_code
_entity_poly.pdbx_strand_id
1 'polypeptide(L)'
;DYRVVATGHSLGAGTASLLAMLLSTQSNITATAFAYAPPPVVSSTQYQSALLPQKWRTSHKFPFLKRTKSSYQIHSFVHNLDIISRSSHTQILSLVSAIVAVDKLPWGMLDRMGILFRNTLSEEEKETIHEALLNRTHFIEGNDHELYVPGEIYLL
;
A
#
# COMPACT_ATOMS: atom_id res chain seq x y z
N ASP A 1 -21.91 -17.54 14.20
CA ASP A 1 -20.93 -17.19 13.15
C ASP A 1 -20.08 -16.01 13.57
N TYR A 2 -18.77 -16.20 13.62
CA TYR A 2 -17.81 -15.12 13.88
C TYR A 2 -17.37 -14.50 12.55
N ARG A 3 -17.23 -13.18 12.51
CA ARG A 3 -16.70 -12.44 11.36
C ARG A 3 -15.32 -11.91 11.73
N VAL A 4 -14.36 -12.06 10.82
CA VAL A 4 -13.03 -11.46 10.99
C VAL A 4 -13.07 -10.03 10.46
N VAL A 5 -12.67 -9.08 11.29
CA VAL A 5 -12.50 -7.68 10.89
C VAL A 5 -11.03 -7.32 11.00
N ALA A 6 -10.44 -6.90 9.89
CA ALA A 6 -9.09 -6.36 9.84
C ALA A 6 -9.15 -4.83 9.72
N THR A 7 -8.25 -4.15 10.39
CA THR A 7 -8.14 -2.69 10.28
C THR A 7 -6.68 -2.28 10.32
N GLY A 8 -6.35 -1.16 9.69
CA GLY A 8 -5.00 -0.62 9.70
C GLY A 8 -4.93 0.77 9.10
N HIS A 9 -3.80 1.43 9.34
CA HIS A 9 -3.46 2.73 8.78
C HIS A 9 -2.20 2.63 7.93
N SER A 10 -2.13 3.37 6.82
CA SER A 10 -0.97 3.40 5.91
C SER A 10 -0.57 1.99 5.47
N LEU A 11 0.70 1.57 5.67
CA LEU A 11 1.15 0.21 5.36
C LEU A 11 0.25 -0.87 5.98
N GLY A 12 -0.16 -0.69 7.24
CA GLY A 12 -1.05 -1.63 7.93
C GLY A 12 -2.43 -1.74 7.28
N ALA A 13 -2.91 -0.68 6.63
CA ALA A 13 -4.16 -0.69 5.88
C ALA A 13 -4.06 -1.54 4.60
N GLY A 14 -2.91 -1.47 3.92
CA GLY A 14 -2.58 -2.36 2.80
C GLY A 14 -2.53 -3.82 3.25
N THR A 15 -1.87 -4.10 4.38
CA THR A 15 -1.82 -5.45 4.97
C THR A 15 -3.19 -5.98 5.37
N ALA A 16 -4.03 -5.16 6.02
CA ALA A 16 -5.39 -5.52 6.40
C ALA A 16 -6.24 -5.90 5.17
N SER A 17 -6.08 -5.17 4.08
CA SER A 17 -6.77 -5.41 2.81
C SER A 17 -6.35 -6.76 2.20
N LEU A 18 -5.04 -7.03 2.09
CA LEU A 18 -4.53 -8.30 1.57
C LEU A 18 -4.92 -9.48 2.46
N LEU A 19 -4.90 -9.30 3.78
CA LEU A 19 -5.31 -10.33 4.74
C LEU A 19 -6.78 -10.72 4.54
N ALA A 20 -7.68 -9.75 4.34
CA ALA A 20 -9.09 -10.06 4.08
C ALA A 20 -9.27 -10.88 2.78
N MET A 21 -8.51 -10.56 1.73
CA MET A 21 -8.51 -11.33 0.48
C MET A 21 -7.99 -12.76 0.71
N LEU A 22 -6.89 -12.92 1.43
CA LEU A 22 -6.28 -14.22 1.73
C LEU A 22 -7.19 -15.11 2.58
N LEU A 23 -7.81 -14.54 3.63
CA LEU A 23 -8.73 -15.27 4.51
C LEU A 23 -9.92 -15.84 3.73
N SER A 24 -10.46 -15.05 2.80
CA SER A 24 -11.57 -15.52 1.97
C SER A 24 -11.13 -16.55 0.93
N THR A 25 -10.00 -16.32 0.25
CA THR A 25 -9.56 -17.18 -0.86
C THR A 25 -8.91 -18.49 -0.41
N GLN A 26 -8.12 -18.48 0.67
CA GLN A 26 -7.36 -19.64 1.13
C GLN A 26 -8.03 -20.37 2.30
N SER A 27 -8.59 -19.63 3.25
CA SER A 27 -9.14 -20.21 4.48
C SER A 27 -10.66 -20.38 4.45
N ASN A 28 -11.32 -19.89 3.39
CA ASN A 28 -12.78 -19.83 3.28
C ASN A 28 -13.45 -19.12 4.48
N ILE A 29 -12.79 -18.09 5.00
CA ILE A 29 -13.26 -17.27 6.14
C ILE A 29 -13.79 -15.95 5.59
N THR A 30 -15.00 -15.57 6.00
CA THR A 30 -15.58 -14.27 5.62
C THR A 30 -14.91 -13.15 6.40
N ALA A 31 -14.35 -12.17 5.69
CA ALA A 31 -13.55 -11.09 6.27
C ALA A 31 -13.95 -9.71 5.77
N THR A 32 -13.86 -8.69 6.63
CA THR A 32 -14.06 -7.29 6.27
C THR A 32 -12.81 -6.49 6.65
N ALA A 33 -12.31 -5.62 5.77
CA ALA A 33 -11.20 -4.73 6.06
C ALA A 33 -11.66 -3.26 6.09
N PHE A 34 -11.22 -2.50 7.10
CA PHE A 34 -11.32 -1.04 7.16
C PHE A 34 -9.91 -0.46 7.05
N ALA A 35 -9.59 0.13 5.91
CA ALA A 35 -8.26 0.52 5.52
C ALA A 35 -8.17 2.04 5.47
N TYR A 36 -7.38 2.66 6.34
CA TYR A 36 -7.21 4.12 6.39
C TYR A 36 -5.89 4.51 5.74
N ALA A 37 -5.89 5.47 4.80
CA ALA A 37 -4.70 5.85 4.04
C ALA A 37 -3.99 4.65 3.33
N PRO A 38 -4.72 3.67 2.73
CA PRO A 38 -4.06 2.48 2.20
C PRO A 38 -3.16 2.81 1.01
N PRO A 39 -1.94 2.23 0.93
CA PRO A 39 -1.16 2.27 -0.29
C PRO A 39 -1.83 1.40 -1.37
N PRO A 40 -1.54 1.65 -2.65
CA PRO A 40 -1.94 0.76 -3.72
C PRO A 40 -1.22 -0.60 -3.59
N VAL A 41 -1.96 -1.71 -3.49
CA VAL A 41 -1.39 -3.05 -3.21
C VAL A 41 -1.88 -4.15 -4.15
N VAL A 42 -2.77 -3.85 -5.09
CA VAL A 42 -3.34 -4.86 -6.01
C VAL A 42 -3.13 -4.44 -7.46
N SER A 43 -2.64 -5.35 -8.31
CA SER A 43 -2.47 -5.07 -9.73
C SER A 43 -3.78 -5.23 -10.53
N SER A 44 -3.93 -4.46 -11.62
CA SER A 44 -5.11 -4.52 -12.52
C SER A 44 -5.44 -5.91 -13.04
N THR A 45 -4.42 -6.76 -13.25
CA THR A 45 -4.57 -8.14 -13.73
C THR A 45 -5.36 -9.02 -12.74
N GLN A 46 -5.24 -8.75 -11.43
CA GLN A 46 -6.03 -9.43 -10.40
C GLN A 46 -7.36 -8.73 -10.12
N TYR A 47 -7.43 -7.41 -10.33
CA TYR A 47 -8.63 -6.61 -10.06
C TYR A 47 -9.82 -7.00 -10.97
N GLN A 48 -9.57 -7.25 -12.26
CA GLN A 48 -10.63 -7.65 -13.20
C GLN A 48 -11.17 -9.07 -12.95
N SER A 49 -10.34 -9.97 -12.42
CA SER A 49 -10.75 -11.35 -12.15
C SER A 49 -11.48 -11.51 -10.80
N ALA A 50 -11.29 -10.56 -9.86
CA ALA A 50 -11.96 -10.56 -8.56
C ALA A 50 -13.30 -9.80 -8.54
N LEU A 51 -13.47 -8.75 -9.35
CA LEU A 51 -14.68 -7.92 -9.37
C LEU A 51 -15.75 -8.35 -10.38
N LEU A 52 -15.43 -9.22 -11.34
CA LEU A 52 -16.46 -9.78 -12.20
C LEU A 52 -17.24 -10.85 -11.42
N PRO A 53 -18.56 -10.69 -11.17
CA PRO A 53 -19.37 -11.83 -10.78
C PRO A 53 -19.20 -12.89 -11.86
N GLN A 54 -18.75 -14.09 -11.50
CA GLN A 54 -18.67 -15.27 -12.39
C GLN A 54 -20.06 -15.59 -12.94
N LYS A 55 -20.54 -14.81 -13.91
CA LYS A 55 -21.66 -15.15 -14.76
C LYS A 55 -21.05 -15.92 -15.94
N TRP A 56 -21.51 -17.16 -16.11
CA TRP A 56 -21.27 -18.05 -17.26
C TRP A 56 -19.96 -18.85 -17.30
N ARG A 57 -19.90 -19.90 -16.47
CA ARG A 57 -19.40 -21.20 -16.96
C ARG A 57 -20.49 -22.24 -16.74
N THR A 58 -21.29 -22.43 -17.78
CA THR A 58 -22.28 -23.49 -17.88
C THR A 58 -21.60 -24.85 -18.02
N SER A 59 -22.17 -25.83 -17.31
CA SER A 59 -22.09 -27.27 -17.55
C SER A 59 -20.78 -27.96 -17.18
N HIS A 60 -20.75 -28.57 -15.99
CA HIS A 60 -21.03 -30.00 -15.84
C HIS A 60 -21.58 -30.27 -14.43
N LYS A 61 -22.72 -30.97 -14.39
CA LYS A 61 -23.48 -31.29 -13.17
C LYS A 61 -22.78 -32.43 -12.42
N PHE A 62 -22.08 -32.13 -11.33
CA PHE A 62 -21.84 -33.08 -10.25
C PHE A 62 -22.44 -32.52 -8.95
N PRO A 63 -23.30 -33.27 -8.23
CA PRO A 63 -23.89 -32.83 -6.97
C PRO A 63 -22.91 -33.13 -5.83
N PHE A 64 -21.71 -32.56 -5.90
CA PHE A 64 -20.80 -32.54 -4.76
C PHE A 64 -21.00 -31.22 -4.02
N LEU A 65 -21.26 -31.31 -2.71
CA LEU A 65 -21.48 -30.23 -1.74
C LEU A 65 -21.18 -28.82 -2.29
N LYS A 66 -22.22 -28.00 -2.46
CA LYS A 66 -22.07 -26.55 -2.72
C LYS A 66 -21.40 -25.91 -1.51
N ARG A 67 -20.07 -25.94 -1.46
CA ARG A 67 -19.29 -25.21 -0.46
C ARG A 67 -19.58 -23.74 -0.72
N THR A 68 -20.26 -23.08 0.21
CA THR A 68 -20.54 -21.65 0.15
C THR A 68 -19.20 -20.94 0.10
N LYS A 69 -18.92 -20.31 -1.05
CA LYS A 69 -17.70 -19.53 -1.26
C LYS A 69 -17.75 -18.36 -0.29
N SER A 70 -16.80 -18.30 0.63
CA SER A 70 -16.68 -17.15 1.53
C SER A 70 -16.50 -15.85 0.74
N SER A 71 -16.91 -14.73 1.33
CA SER A 71 -16.78 -13.41 0.72
C SER A 71 -15.80 -12.54 1.51
N TYR A 72 -15.33 -11.47 0.89
CA TYR A 72 -14.62 -10.40 1.57
C TYR A 72 -15.15 -9.03 1.17
N GLN A 73 -14.97 -8.04 2.04
CA GLN A 73 -15.32 -6.64 1.81
C GLN A 73 -14.15 -5.76 2.27
N ILE A 74 -13.84 -4.71 1.51
CA ILE A 74 -12.76 -3.78 1.84
C ILE A 74 -13.32 -2.37 1.70
N HIS A 75 -13.23 -1.59 2.78
CA HIS A 75 -13.60 -0.18 2.85
C HIS A 75 -12.33 0.64 3.01
N SER A 76 -12.00 1.45 2.02
CA SER A 76 -10.77 2.23 1.96
C SER A 76 -11.08 3.70 2.16
N PHE A 77 -10.57 4.28 3.24
CA PHE A 77 -10.76 5.68 3.61
C PHE A 77 -9.52 6.47 3.22
N VAL A 78 -9.69 7.44 2.32
CA VAL A 78 -8.61 8.28 1.81
C VAL A 78 -8.90 9.73 2.17
N HIS A 79 -7.95 10.39 2.81
CA HIS A 79 -8.14 11.75 3.29
C HIS A 79 -7.52 12.77 2.32
N ASN A 80 -8.35 13.68 1.79
CA ASN A 80 -7.93 14.86 1.00
C ASN A 80 -6.73 14.63 0.02
N LEU A 81 -5.54 15.12 0.39
CA LEU A 81 -4.29 15.10 -0.38
C LEU A 81 -3.29 14.03 0.08
N ASP A 82 -3.76 12.97 0.74
CA ASP A 82 -2.89 11.89 1.19
C ASP A 82 -2.08 11.29 0.03
N ILE A 83 -0.76 11.38 0.16
CA ILE A 83 0.19 10.94 -0.85
C ILE A 83 0.32 9.42 -0.88
N ILE A 84 0.04 8.72 0.23
CA ILE A 84 0.27 7.27 0.34
C ILE A 84 -0.66 6.51 -0.61
N SER A 85 -1.95 6.85 -0.62
CA SER A 85 -2.93 6.23 -1.52
C SER A 85 -2.77 6.61 -3.00
N ARG A 86 -1.97 7.63 -3.29
CA ARG A 86 -1.74 8.15 -4.64
C ARG A 86 -0.36 7.80 -5.19
N SER A 87 0.55 7.35 -4.34
CA SER A 87 1.93 7.07 -4.72
C SER A 87 2.04 5.71 -5.38
N SER A 88 2.73 5.67 -6.52
CA SER A 88 3.15 4.40 -7.09
C SER A 88 4.20 3.73 -6.18
N HIS A 89 4.35 2.42 -6.32
CA HIS A 89 5.41 1.68 -5.62
C HIS A 89 6.78 2.31 -5.86
N THR A 90 7.08 2.70 -7.09
CA THR A 90 8.32 3.37 -7.49
C THR A 90 8.50 4.73 -6.84
N GLN A 91 7.43 5.50 -6.63
CA GLN A 91 7.49 6.76 -5.89
C GLN A 91 7.78 6.55 -4.41
N ILE A 92 7.16 5.55 -3.78
CA ILE A 92 7.44 5.18 -2.38
C ILE A 92 8.89 4.71 -2.24
N LEU A 93 9.36 3.83 -3.12
CA LEU A 93 10.74 3.35 -3.09
C LEU A 93 11.76 4.47 -3.33
N SER A 94 11.45 5.41 -4.23
CA SER A 94 12.28 6.59 -4.47
C SER A 94 12.35 7.49 -3.23
N LEU A 95 11.22 7.69 -2.54
CA LEU A 95 11.17 8.43 -1.27
C LEU A 95 11.97 7.74 -0.17
N VAL A 96 11.81 6.43 0.00
CA VAL A 96 12.58 5.64 0.99
C VAL A 96 14.08 5.70 0.68
N SER A 97 14.46 5.56 -0.59
CA SER A 97 15.85 5.71 -1.03
C SER A 97 16.41 7.11 -0.71
N ALA A 98 15.62 8.16 -0.95
CA ALA A 98 16.00 9.53 -0.60
C ALA A 98 16.20 9.71 0.91
N ILE A 99 15.28 9.19 1.74
CA ILE A 99 15.40 9.23 3.21
C ILE A 99 16.66 8.49 3.67
N VAL A 100 16.91 7.29 3.15
CA VAL A 100 18.12 6.50 3.47
C VAL A 100 19.40 7.23 3.06
N ALA A 101 19.40 7.93 1.92
CA ALA A 101 20.55 8.72 1.50
C ALA A 101 20.82 9.89 2.46
N VAL A 102 19.76 10.60 2.89
CA VAL A 102 19.87 11.67 3.90
C VAL A 102 20.30 11.11 5.26
N ASP A 103 19.79 9.96 5.66
CA ASP A 103 20.15 9.33 6.94
C ASP A 103 21.61 8.86 7.00
N LYS A 104 22.23 8.59 5.85
CA LYS A 104 23.65 8.22 5.73
C LYS A 104 24.61 9.41 5.78
N LEU A 105 24.10 10.65 5.76
CA LEU A 105 24.95 11.83 5.91
C LEU A 105 25.70 11.78 7.25
N PRO A 106 26.95 12.27 7.31
CA PRO A 106 27.79 12.23 8.51
C PRO A 106 27.35 13.23 9.60
N TRP A 107 26.06 13.58 9.62
CA TRP A 107 25.47 14.49 10.59
C TRP A 107 25.17 13.77 11.90
N GLY A 108 25.75 14.28 12.98
CA GLY A 108 25.46 13.84 14.32
C GLY A 108 24.05 14.23 14.75
N MET A 109 23.62 13.71 15.91
CA MET A 109 22.32 14.05 16.50
C MET A 109 22.18 15.56 16.75
N LEU A 110 23.25 16.24 17.18
CA LEU A 110 23.24 17.68 17.42
C LEU A 110 23.05 18.49 16.14
N ASP A 111 23.69 18.10 15.04
CA ASP A 111 23.53 18.77 13.74
C ASP A 111 22.09 18.66 13.25
N ARG A 112 21.51 17.45 13.34
CA ARG A 112 20.11 17.19 12.96
C ARG A 112 19.14 18.01 13.81
N MET A 113 19.34 18.06 15.14
CA MET A 113 18.52 18.88 16.03
C MET A 113 18.69 20.36 15.70
N GLY A 114 19.91 20.83 15.43
CA GLY A 114 20.20 22.20 15.02
C GLY A 114 19.49 22.59 13.72
N ILE A 115 19.47 21.70 12.73
CA ILE A 115 18.71 21.88 11.48
C ILE A 115 17.20 21.98 11.78
N LEU A 116 16.65 21.06 12.58
CA LEU A 116 15.23 21.06 12.94
C LEU A 116 14.82 22.33 13.68
N PHE A 117 15.62 22.80 14.64
CA PHE A 117 15.35 24.03 15.39
C PHE A 117 15.46 25.28 14.53
N ARG A 118 16.42 25.32 13.60
CA ARG A 118 16.55 26.43 12.64
C ARG A 118 15.40 26.45 11.64
N ASN A 119 14.74 25.31 11.40
CA ASN A 119 13.68 25.13 10.41
C ASN A 119 14.09 25.63 9.00
N THR A 120 15.39 25.58 8.71
CA THR A 120 15.99 25.92 7.42
C THR A 120 17.32 25.21 7.27
N LEU A 121 17.69 24.90 6.02
CA LEU A 121 19.00 24.37 5.66
C LEU A 121 19.92 25.51 5.23
N SER A 122 21.20 25.46 5.61
CA SER A 122 22.24 26.31 5.03
C SER A 122 22.50 25.93 3.56
N GLU A 123 23.15 26.78 2.78
CA GLU A 123 23.48 26.44 1.39
C GLU A 123 24.43 25.23 1.30
N GLU A 124 25.40 25.11 2.22
CA GLU A 124 26.29 23.95 2.31
C GLU A 124 25.53 22.66 2.63
N GLU A 125 24.55 22.72 3.54
CA GLU A 125 23.69 21.57 3.89
C GLU A 125 22.79 21.17 2.72
N LYS A 126 22.27 22.13 1.96
CA LYS A 126 21.48 21.88 0.74
C LYS A 126 22.33 21.19 -0.33
N GLU A 127 23.54 21.68 -0.57
CA GLU A 127 24.46 21.09 -1.55
C GLU A 127 24.83 19.66 -1.16
N THR A 128 25.13 19.43 0.12
CA THR A 128 25.41 18.10 0.68
C THR A 128 24.23 17.13 0.50
N ILE A 129 23.00 17.57 0.82
CA ILE A 129 21.79 16.76 0.57
C ILE A 129 21.63 16.49 -0.93
N HIS A 130 21.80 17.51 -1.77
CA HIS A 130 21.63 17.39 -3.21
C HIS A 130 22.60 16.35 -3.80
N GLU A 131 23.88 16.40 -3.41
CA GLU A 131 24.88 15.42 -3.81
C GLU A 131 24.51 14.00 -3.35
N ALA A 132 24.08 13.84 -2.10
CA ALA A 132 23.63 12.54 -1.59
C ALA A 132 22.40 12.01 -2.34
N LEU A 133 21.47 12.88 -2.72
CA LEU A 133 20.27 12.52 -3.49
C LEU A 133 20.57 12.16 -4.94
N LEU A 134 21.60 12.75 -5.55
CA LEU A 134 22.08 12.40 -6.90
C LEU A 134 22.83 11.06 -6.92
N ASN A 135 23.60 10.79 -5.87
CA ASN A 135 24.41 9.57 -5.76
C ASN A 135 23.63 8.38 -5.15
N ARG A 136 22.34 8.53 -4.87
CA ARG A 136 21.54 7.46 -4.25
C ARG A 136 21.27 6.34 -5.24
N THR A 137 21.18 5.11 -4.72
CA THR A 137 20.69 3.98 -5.49
C THR A 137 19.20 4.18 -5.81
N HIS A 138 18.87 4.40 -7.08
CA HIS A 138 17.50 4.40 -7.54
C HIS A 138 17.00 2.95 -7.64
N PHE A 139 15.94 2.63 -6.90
CA PHE A 139 15.21 1.39 -7.12
C PHE A 139 14.32 1.59 -8.35
N ILE A 140 14.84 1.23 -9.52
CA ILE A 140 14.12 1.31 -10.81
C ILE A 140 13.49 -0.06 -11.15
N GLU A 141 13.95 -1.14 -10.53
CA GLU A 141 13.35 -2.48 -10.67
C GLU A 141 12.08 -2.62 -9.79
N GLY A 142 11.10 -1.77 -10.06
CA GLY A 142 9.71 -2.05 -9.74
C GLY A 142 9.06 -2.59 -10.99
N ASN A 143 8.44 -3.76 -10.92
CA ASN A 143 7.50 -4.16 -11.97
C ASN A 143 6.33 -3.16 -11.87
N ASP A 144 6.38 -2.08 -12.67
CA ASP A 144 5.47 -0.93 -12.72
C ASP A 144 4.08 -1.33 -13.23
N HIS A 145 3.55 -2.43 -12.72
CA HIS A 145 2.13 -2.68 -12.82
C HIS A 145 1.41 -1.59 -12.05
N GLU A 146 0.44 -0.96 -12.69
CA GLU A 146 -0.49 -0.06 -12.03
C GLU A 146 -1.11 -0.80 -10.83
N LEU A 147 -0.67 -0.40 -9.63
CA LEU A 147 -1.24 -0.86 -8.39
C LEU A 147 -2.41 0.05 -8.03
N TYR A 148 -3.46 -0.55 -7.49
CA TYR A 148 -4.69 0.11 -7.11
C TYR A 148 -4.95 -0.06 -5.62
N VAL A 149 -5.59 0.95 -5.04
CA VAL A 149 -6.15 0.86 -3.69
C VAL A 149 -7.34 -0.10 -3.75
N PRO A 150 -7.34 -1.20 -2.98
CA PRO A 150 -8.41 -2.18 -3.02
C PRO A 150 -9.69 -1.68 -2.34
N GLY A 151 -10.82 -2.22 -2.77
CA GLY A 151 -12.12 -2.01 -2.11
C GLY A 151 -12.88 -0.77 -2.56
N GLU A 152 -13.95 -0.49 -1.83
CA GLU A 152 -14.78 0.70 -2.01
C GLU A 152 -14.08 1.91 -1.37
N ILE A 153 -13.96 3.00 -2.12
CA ILE A 153 -13.21 4.18 -1.69
C ILE A 153 -14.16 5.22 -1.08
N TYR A 154 -13.87 5.64 0.15
CA TYR A 154 -14.52 6.71 0.88
C TYR A 154 -13.55 7.88 1.02
N LEU A 155 -13.95 9.05 0.54
CA LEU A 155 -13.18 10.28 0.71
C LEU A 155 -13.57 10.91 2.05
N LEU A 156 -12.57 11.18 2.91
CA LEU A 156 -12.70 11.88 4.18
C LEU A 156 -12.27 13.35 4.06
#